data_AF-A0A1D1ZE09-F1
#
_entry.id   AF-A0A1D1ZE09-F1
#
_cell.length_a   1.000
_cell.length_b   1.000
_cell.length_c   1.000
_cell.angle_alpha   90.00
_cell.angle_beta   90.00
_cell.angle_gamma   90.00
#
_symmetry.space_group_name_H-M   'P 1'
#
loop_
_entity.id
_entity.type
_entity.pdbx_description
1 polymer ?
#
loop_
_entity_poly.entity_id
_entity_poly.type
_entity_poly.pdbx_seq_one_letter_code
_entity_poly.pdbx_strand_id
1 'polypeptide(L)'
;RHHLIRFCPSRHDRPFHDPETHHFCFYIYIIPVAVGLELLWRGAPAAHPAGSGRGREEIDEKAERTRGAAANPNPRFQGCHSQAASQATGVMALVYRVPSLPSSRLEVSLYNGPDQGYLRGVECSAFWRDSSLAWSIDKRMLVSCSVGVGSRRGNRMMVAASPPTEDAVIATEPLTKEDLVAYLASGCKPKDKWRIGTEHEKFGFEVGTLRPMKYEQIADLLNGIAERFSWDKVMEGNKIIGLKQGKQSISLEPGGQFELSGAPLETLHQTCAEVNSHLYQVKAVAEEVGIGFLGIGFQPKWELKDIPVMPKGRYEIMRNYMPKVGSLGLDMMFRTCTVQVNLDFSSELDMIRKFRAGLALQPIATAIFANSPFTEGKPNGYLSMRSQIWTDTDNDRTGMLPFVFDDSFGFEQYVEYALDVPMYFVYRNKKYIDCTGMSFQDFMVGKLPSVPGELPTLNDWENHLTTIFPEVRLKRYLEMRGADGGPWRRLCALPAFWVGLLYDDISLQNILDMISDWTKEERMMLRRKVPVTGLKTPFRDGFLRHVAENVLELAKDGLERRGYKEAGFLREVSDIVRTGVTPAEKLLELYHGKWGGSVDPVFEELLY
;
A
#
# COMPACT_ATOMS: atom_id res chain seq x y z
N ARG A 1 -29.81 23.12 -27.02
CA ARG A 1 -29.47 24.53 -26.70
C ARG A 1 -29.23 24.59 -25.20
N HIS A 2 -28.02 24.92 -24.73
CA HIS A 2 -27.74 25.05 -23.29
C HIS A 2 -27.75 26.53 -22.92
N HIS A 3 -28.43 26.87 -21.82
CA HIS A 3 -28.40 28.21 -21.25
C HIS A 3 -27.36 28.25 -20.13
N LEU A 4 -26.26 29.00 -20.33
CA LEU A 4 -25.46 29.45 -19.20
C LEU A 4 -26.19 30.63 -18.54
N ILE A 5 -26.38 30.55 -17.22
CA ILE A 5 -26.77 31.69 -16.40
C ILE A 5 -25.49 32.16 -15.68
N ARG A 6 -25.09 33.40 -15.94
CA ARG A 6 -23.88 34.02 -15.37
C ARG A 6 -24.29 35.04 -14.32
N PHE A 7 -23.94 34.79 -13.06
CA PHE A 7 -24.05 35.80 -12.01
C PHE A 7 -22.80 36.67 -11.97
N CYS A 8 -22.99 37.99 -11.93
CA CYS A 8 -21.97 38.97 -11.58
C CYS A 8 -22.57 39.92 -10.53
N PRO A 9 -21.82 40.31 -9.47
CA PRO A 9 -22.27 41.35 -8.55
C PRO A 9 -22.40 42.70 -9.24
N SER A 10 -23.40 43.50 -8.87
CA SER A 10 -23.55 44.87 -9.34
C SER A 10 -22.54 45.83 -8.68
N ARG A 11 -22.00 46.78 -9.45
CA ARG A 11 -21.21 47.90 -8.91
C ARG A 11 -22.13 49.01 -8.43
N HIS A 12 -21.70 49.71 -7.38
CA HIS A 12 -22.02 51.12 -7.17
C HIS A 12 -20.74 51.90 -6.88
N ASP A 13 -20.44 52.84 -7.77
CA ASP A 13 -19.76 54.13 -7.57
C ASP A 13 -18.56 54.23 -6.60
N ARG A 14 -17.34 54.09 -7.17
CA ARG A 14 -16.34 55.18 -7.30
C ARG A 14 -15.11 54.74 -8.13
N PRO A 15 -14.36 55.67 -8.76
CA PRO A 15 -13.13 55.36 -9.48
C PRO A 15 -11.86 55.58 -8.63
N PHE A 16 -10.85 54.73 -8.79
CA PHE A 16 -9.42 55.08 -8.94
C PHE A 16 -8.62 53.82 -9.36
N HIS A 17 -7.32 53.97 -9.67
CA HIS A 17 -6.47 52.94 -10.31
C HIS A 17 -5.93 51.88 -9.33
N ASP A 18 -5.94 50.60 -9.72
CA ASP A 18 -4.72 49.85 -10.13
C ASP A 18 -5.09 48.51 -10.82
N PRO A 19 -4.17 47.80 -11.51
CA PRO A 19 -4.42 46.50 -12.14
C PRO A 19 -4.07 45.31 -11.21
N GLU A 20 -4.26 44.09 -11.74
CA GLU A 20 -3.85 42.80 -11.13
C GLU A 20 -4.57 42.35 -9.85
N THR A 21 -5.87 42.04 -9.98
CA THR A 21 -6.54 41.03 -9.11
C THR A 21 -7.19 39.93 -9.96
N HIS A 22 -6.78 38.68 -9.76
CA HIS A 22 -7.38 37.52 -10.42
C HIS A 22 -8.68 37.09 -9.70
N HIS A 23 -9.83 37.31 -10.35
CA HIS A 23 -11.13 36.84 -9.85
C HIS A 23 -11.43 35.39 -10.25
N PHE A 24 -11.41 34.48 -9.29
CA PHE A 24 -11.88 33.11 -9.48
C PHE A 24 -13.39 33.07 -9.79
N CYS A 25 -13.76 32.40 -10.88
CA CYS A 25 -15.14 32.12 -11.24
C CYS A 25 -15.44 30.63 -11.04
N PHE A 26 -16.42 30.31 -10.19
CA PHE A 26 -16.87 28.93 -9.98
C PHE A 26 -17.84 28.50 -11.09
N TYR A 27 -17.67 27.27 -11.58
CA TYR A 27 -18.61 26.60 -12.49
C TYR A 27 -19.25 25.42 -11.77
N ILE A 28 -20.59 25.40 -11.67
CA ILE A 28 -21.35 24.28 -11.12
C ILE A 28 -21.96 23.49 -12.28
N TYR A 29 -21.57 22.24 -12.44
CA TYR A 29 -22.20 21.30 -13.38
C TYR A 29 -23.43 20.67 -12.73
N ILE A 30 -24.62 20.95 -13.28
CA ILE A 30 -25.86 20.24 -12.92
C ILE A 30 -26.08 19.13 -13.95
N ILE A 31 -26.00 17.87 -13.51
CA ILE A 31 -26.29 16.69 -14.34
C ILE A 31 -27.77 16.31 -14.11
N PRO A 32 -28.66 16.42 -15.11
CA PRO A 32 -30.03 15.95 -14.99
C PRO A 32 -30.06 14.41 -15.10
N VAL A 33 -30.50 13.74 -14.03
CA VAL A 33 -30.78 12.29 -14.07
C VAL A 33 -32.12 12.07 -14.78
N ALA A 34 -32.06 11.55 -16.01
CA ALA A 34 -33.26 11.17 -16.76
C ALA A 34 -33.75 9.77 -16.32
N VAL A 35 -34.94 9.71 -15.71
CA VAL A 35 -35.63 8.44 -15.42
C VAL A 35 -36.36 7.99 -16.68
N GLY A 36 -35.85 6.95 -17.36
CA GLY A 36 -36.50 6.33 -18.51
C GLY A 36 -37.36 5.14 -18.10
N LEU A 37 -38.66 5.17 -18.43
CA LEU A 37 -39.50 3.97 -18.43
C LEU A 37 -39.27 3.16 -19.71
N GLU A 38 -39.31 1.83 -19.59
CA GLU A 38 -39.43 0.96 -20.76
C GLU A 38 -40.81 1.07 -21.42
N LEU A 39 -40.87 0.85 -22.73
CA LEU A 39 -42.09 0.46 -23.44
C LEU A 39 -41.83 -0.81 -24.24
N LEU A 40 -42.46 -1.90 -23.80
CA LEU A 40 -42.42 -3.21 -24.43
C LEU A 40 -43.11 -3.21 -25.81
N TRP A 41 -42.52 -3.88 -26.79
CA TRP A 41 -43.28 -4.54 -27.85
C TRP A 41 -42.66 -5.89 -28.23
N ARG A 42 -43.51 -6.82 -28.69
CA ARG A 42 -43.13 -8.23 -28.97
C ARG A 42 -43.04 -8.48 -30.47
N GLY A 43 -42.08 -9.31 -30.89
CA GLY A 43 -42.01 -9.89 -32.24
C GLY A 43 -41.24 -11.21 -32.25
N ALA A 44 -41.75 -12.22 -32.95
CA ALA A 44 -41.17 -13.57 -33.04
C ALA A 44 -40.62 -13.84 -34.47
N PRO A 45 -39.82 -14.90 -34.71
CA PRO A 45 -38.78 -14.88 -35.76
C PRO A 45 -39.15 -15.51 -37.11
N ALA A 46 -38.42 -15.07 -38.15
CA ALA A 46 -38.21 -15.67 -39.47
C ALA A 46 -37.00 -14.97 -40.13
N ALA A 47 -36.25 -15.49 -41.12
CA ALA A 47 -35.97 -16.85 -41.60
C ALA A 47 -34.70 -16.78 -42.52
N HIS A 48 -34.06 -17.91 -42.89
CA HIS A 48 -32.97 -17.93 -43.88
C HIS A 48 -33.47 -17.68 -45.31
N PRO A 49 -32.65 -17.02 -46.17
CA PRO A 49 -31.73 -17.71 -47.11
C PRO A 49 -30.24 -17.40 -46.77
N ALA A 50 -29.19 -18.15 -47.13
CA ALA A 50 -28.85 -19.05 -48.25
C ALA A 50 -28.33 -18.35 -49.53
N GLY A 51 -27.07 -18.62 -49.94
CA GLY A 51 -26.56 -18.30 -51.28
C GLY A 51 -25.05 -18.03 -51.43
N SER A 52 -24.32 -18.98 -52.05
CA SER A 52 -22.96 -18.87 -52.65
C SER A 52 -21.74 -18.54 -51.76
N GLY A 53 -20.51 -18.98 -52.07
CA GLY A 53 -20.12 -20.08 -52.98
C GLY A 53 -18.76 -19.93 -53.69
N ARG A 54 -17.95 -20.99 -53.66
CA ARG A 54 -16.61 -21.19 -54.29
C ARG A 54 -15.43 -20.46 -53.60
N GLY A 55 -14.26 -21.08 -53.41
CA GLY A 55 -13.92 -22.52 -53.54
C GLY A 55 -12.43 -22.80 -53.82
N ARG A 56 -12.00 -24.05 -53.55
CA ARG A 56 -10.69 -24.67 -53.87
C ARG A 56 -9.46 -24.04 -53.16
N GLU A 57 -8.24 -24.58 -53.18
CA GLU A 57 -7.60 -25.80 -53.75
C GLU A 57 -6.52 -26.27 -52.71
N GLU A 58 -6.11 -27.53 -52.51
CA GLU A 58 -6.77 -28.86 -52.55
C GLU A 58 -5.82 -29.96 -51.97
N ILE A 59 -6.36 -31.09 -51.46
CA ILE A 59 -5.78 -32.48 -51.42
C ILE A 59 -4.81 -32.99 -50.30
N ASP A 60 -5.26 -34.06 -49.60
CA ASP A 60 -4.58 -35.25 -49.00
C ASP A 60 -3.50 -35.14 -47.88
N GLU A 61 -3.19 -36.18 -47.08
CA GLU A 61 -3.44 -37.64 -47.20
C GLU A 61 -3.60 -38.39 -45.84
N LYS A 62 -4.00 -39.69 -45.92
CA LYS A 62 -3.85 -40.81 -44.95
C LYS A 62 -4.77 -40.92 -43.71
N ALA A 63 -5.69 -41.90 -43.81
CA ALA A 63 -6.14 -42.75 -42.71
C ALA A 63 -5.01 -43.75 -42.29
N GLU A 64 -5.06 -44.53 -41.20
CA GLU A 64 -6.09 -45.53 -40.83
C GLU A 64 -6.09 -45.93 -39.34
N ARG A 65 -7.30 -46.26 -38.82
CA ARG A 65 -7.72 -47.47 -38.05
C ARG A 65 -6.87 -48.03 -36.86
N THR A 66 -7.42 -48.60 -35.76
CA THR A 66 -8.83 -48.87 -35.34
C THR A 66 -8.98 -49.30 -33.85
N ARG A 67 -10.16 -48.96 -33.27
CA ARG A 67 -11.04 -49.76 -32.34
C ARG A 67 -10.70 -50.01 -30.86
N GLY A 68 -11.78 -49.99 -30.05
CA GLY A 68 -11.88 -50.31 -28.61
C GLY A 68 -12.46 -49.12 -27.82
N ALA A 69 -13.77 -48.89 -27.60
CA ALA A 69 -14.89 -49.79 -27.25
C ALA A 69 -14.65 -50.56 -25.94
N ALA A 70 -15.45 -50.46 -24.87
CA ALA A 70 -16.67 -49.67 -24.60
C ALA A 70 -16.79 -49.44 -23.05
N ALA A 71 -17.83 -48.87 -22.40
CA ALA A 71 -19.22 -48.55 -22.77
C ALA A 71 -19.80 -47.41 -21.87
N ASN A 72 -21.13 -47.29 -21.79
CA ASN A 72 -21.93 -46.49 -20.83
C ASN A 72 -23.08 -47.41 -20.34
N PRO A 73 -23.65 -47.27 -19.12
CA PRO A 73 -24.96 -46.60 -19.09
C PRO A 73 -25.26 -45.77 -17.81
N ASN A 74 -26.18 -44.83 -18.00
CA ASN A 74 -26.89 -44.04 -16.99
C ASN A 74 -28.23 -44.72 -16.64
N PRO A 75 -28.84 -44.49 -15.46
CA PRO A 75 -30.29 -44.41 -15.39
C PRO A 75 -30.84 -43.17 -14.66
N ARG A 76 -32.00 -42.67 -15.14
CA ARG A 76 -32.77 -41.56 -14.56
C ARG A 76 -33.93 -42.06 -13.71
N PHE A 77 -34.34 -41.26 -12.72
CA PHE A 77 -35.72 -41.03 -12.25
C PHE A 77 -35.73 -39.59 -11.65
N GLN A 78 -36.63 -38.63 -11.89
CA GLN A 78 -38.11 -38.58 -11.97
C GLN A 78 -38.81 -39.06 -10.68
N GLY A 79 -39.63 -38.28 -9.98
CA GLY A 79 -40.01 -36.85 -10.10
C GLY A 79 -41.47 -36.63 -9.66
N CYS A 80 -41.84 -35.44 -9.16
CA CYS A 80 -43.25 -35.05 -8.96
C CYS A 80 -43.48 -33.54 -8.84
N HIS A 81 -44.73 -33.13 -9.07
CA HIS A 81 -45.19 -31.73 -9.05
C HIS A 81 -45.96 -31.38 -7.77
N SER A 82 -46.02 -30.08 -7.44
CA SER A 82 -47.29 -29.45 -7.09
C SER A 82 -47.31 -27.99 -7.58
N GLN A 83 -48.46 -27.52 -8.05
CA GLN A 83 -48.70 -26.11 -8.37
C GLN A 83 -49.49 -25.46 -7.22
N ALA A 84 -49.15 -24.23 -6.88
CA ALA A 84 -50.06 -23.33 -6.18
C ALA A 84 -49.78 -21.89 -6.65
N ALA A 85 -50.74 -21.28 -7.33
CA ALA A 85 -50.70 -19.87 -7.68
C ALA A 85 -51.70 -19.11 -6.79
N SER A 86 -51.25 -18.02 -6.17
CA SER A 86 -52.12 -17.05 -5.52
C SER A 86 -51.61 -15.64 -5.80
N GLN A 87 -52.44 -14.82 -6.44
CA GLN A 87 -52.20 -13.38 -6.53
C GLN A 87 -52.56 -12.74 -5.19
N ALA A 88 -51.63 -11.97 -4.61
CA ALA A 88 -51.91 -11.09 -3.48
C ALA A 88 -51.12 -9.79 -3.66
N THR A 89 -51.79 -8.70 -4.05
CA THR A 89 -51.20 -7.36 -4.06
C THR A 89 -51.03 -6.87 -2.64
N GLY A 90 -49.80 -6.92 -2.11
CA GLY A 90 -49.45 -6.47 -0.77
C GLY A 90 -48.17 -5.66 -0.75
N VAL A 91 -48.27 -4.36 -0.44
CA VAL A 91 -47.11 -3.51 -0.19
C VAL A 91 -46.59 -3.81 1.22
N MET A 92 -45.48 -4.55 1.34
CA MET A 92 -44.72 -4.66 2.58
C MET A 92 -43.50 -3.74 2.54
N ALA A 93 -43.46 -2.77 3.46
CA ALA A 93 -42.28 -1.96 3.70
C ALA A 93 -41.22 -2.79 4.47
N LEU A 94 -40.01 -2.90 3.92
CA LEU A 94 -38.90 -3.54 4.62
C LEU A 94 -38.31 -2.56 5.64
N VAL A 95 -38.73 -2.68 6.90
CA VAL A 95 -38.27 -1.81 8.00
C VAL A 95 -36.83 -2.17 8.39
N TYR A 96 -35.88 -1.32 8.03
CA TYR A 96 -34.51 -1.40 8.54
C TYR A 96 -34.44 -0.89 9.99
N ARG A 97 -33.97 -1.76 10.89
CA ARG A 97 -33.91 -1.51 12.34
C ARG A 97 -32.62 -0.79 12.72
N VAL A 98 -32.65 0.54 12.77
CA VAL A 98 -31.51 1.36 13.24
C VAL A 98 -31.35 1.24 14.77
N PRO A 99 -30.16 0.96 15.31
CA PRO A 99 -29.90 1.00 16.75
C PRO A 99 -30.03 2.42 17.33
N SER A 100 -30.63 2.53 18.52
CA SER A 100 -31.00 3.80 19.15
C SER A 100 -29.84 4.50 19.87
N LEU A 101 -29.70 5.81 19.65
CA LEU A 101 -29.11 6.77 20.58
C LEU A 101 -30.06 7.99 20.75
N PRO A 102 -29.92 8.80 21.83
CA PRO A 102 -31.06 9.56 22.36
C PRO A 102 -31.50 10.79 21.55
N SER A 103 -32.75 11.17 21.81
CA SER A 103 -33.46 12.27 21.17
C SER A 103 -32.92 13.67 21.51
N SER A 104 -32.70 14.47 20.47
CA SER A 104 -32.93 15.93 20.52
C SER A 104 -34.05 16.26 19.52
N ARG A 105 -35.19 16.78 20.01
CA ARG A 105 -36.23 17.31 19.12
C ARG A 105 -35.79 18.67 18.59
N LEU A 106 -35.97 18.89 17.30
CA LEU A 106 -35.87 20.19 16.66
C LEU A 106 -37.18 20.42 15.89
N GLU A 107 -38.15 21.05 16.54
CA GLU A 107 -39.47 21.34 15.96
C GLU A 107 -39.34 22.55 15.02
N VAL A 108 -39.48 22.31 13.72
CA VAL A 108 -39.45 23.35 12.68
C VAL A 108 -40.88 23.63 12.23
N SER A 109 -41.50 24.67 12.80
CA SER A 109 -42.81 25.15 12.36
C SER A 109 -42.68 25.91 11.04
N LEU A 110 -43.16 25.32 9.95
CA LEU A 110 -43.25 26.00 8.66
C LEU A 110 -44.41 27.01 8.67
N TYR A 111 -44.08 28.30 8.70
CA TYR A 111 -45.05 29.39 8.55
C TYR A 111 -45.06 29.88 7.10
N ASN A 112 -46.18 29.71 6.41
CA ASN A 112 -46.38 30.28 5.08
C ASN A 112 -46.87 31.74 5.22
N GLY A 113 -46.07 32.69 4.75
CA GLY A 113 -46.44 34.09 4.56
C GLY A 113 -45.95 34.59 3.20
N PRO A 114 -46.72 35.43 2.48
CA PRO A 114 -46.36 35.87 1.14
C PRO A 114 -45.40 37.06 1.13
N ASP A 115 -44.72 37.20 -0.02
CA ASP A 115 -44.09 38.40 -0.58
C ASP A 115 -42.83 39.03 0.07
N GLN A 116 -41.88 39.30 -0.84
CA GLN A 116 -40.76 40.25 -0.78
C GLN A 116 -39.65 40.13 0.29
N GLY A 117 -38.40 40.01 -0.21
CA GLY A 117 -37.29 40.83 0.29
C GLY A 117 -36.09 40.12 0.92
N TYR A 118 -34.96 40.13 0.20
CA TYR A 118 -33.57 40.10 0.69
C TYR A 118 -33.21 39.24 1.92
N LEU A 119 -32.50 38.13 1.67
CA LEU A 119 -31.66 37.50 2.69
C LEU A 119 -30.48 38.40 3.07
N ARG A 120 -30.28 38.64 4.37
CA ARG A 120 -29.00 39.05 4.97
C ARG A 120 -28.44 37.90 5.81
N GLY A 121 -27.12 37.88 6.01
CA GLY A 121 -26.42 36.79 6.68
C GLY A 121 -26.68 36.68 8.18
N VAL A 122 -26.31 35.54 8.75
CA VAL A 122 -26.34 35.26 10.19
C VAL A 122 -24.90 35.17 10.70
N GLU A 123 -24.54 36.06 11.63
CA GLU A 123 -23.36 35.87 12.47
C GLU A 123 -23.74 34.98 13.67
N CYS A 124 -22.86 34.04 14.02
CA CYS A 124 -22.96 33.27 15.26
C CYS A 124 -21.73 33.55 16.12
N SER A 125 -21.88 34.44 17.10
CA SER A 125 -20.92 34.59 18.20
C SER A 125 -21.40 33.79 19.41
N ALA A 126 -20.48 33.04 20.05
CA ALA A 126 -20.77 32.25 21.23
C ALA A 126 -20.07 32.85 22.46
N PHE A 127 -20.79 32.91 23.58
CA PHE A 127 -20.31 33.35 24.89
C PHE A 127 -20.75 32.31 25.95
N TRP A 128 -20.65 32.68 27.24
CA TRP A 128 -20.87 31.86 28.45
C TRP A 128 -19.64 31.00 28.80
N ARG A 129 -18.80 31.35 29.80
CA ARG A 129 -18.95 31.70 31.24
C ARG A 129 -18.85 30.49 32.18
N ASP A 130 -17.98 30.64 33.18
CA ASP A 130 -17.78 29.72 34.31
C ASP A 130 -19.04 29.43 35.14
N SER A 131 -19.03 28.26 35.77
CA SER A 131 -19.65 28.02 37.08
C SER A 131 -18.94 26.85 37.77
N SER A 132 -18.31 27.13 38.91
CA SER A 132 -17.61 26.13 39.72
C SER A 132 -18.50 25.58 40.84
N LEU A 133 -18.35 24.30 41.17
CA LEU A 133 -18.77 23.74 42.45
C LEU A 133 -18.08 22.38 42.68
N ALA A 134 -17.50 22.20 43.86
CA ALA A 134 -16.80 20.99 44.26
C ALA A 134 -17.57 20.27 45.38
N TRP A 135 -17.57 18.93 45.37
CA TRP A 135 -17.96 18.10 46.50
C TRP A 135 -17.00 16.92 46.64
N SER A 136 -16.83 16.44 47.88
CA SER A 136 -15.91 15.37 48.27
C SER A 136 -16.63 14.38 49.18
N ILE A 137 -16.31 13.09 49.09
CA ILE A 137 -16.59 12.07 50.11
C ILE A 137 -15.65 10.85 49.90
N ASP A 138 -15.31 10.17 51.00
CA ASP A 138 -14.21 9.19 51.06
C ASP A 138 -14.66 7.71 50.91
N LYS A 139 -13.67 6.80 50.84
CA LYS A 139 -13.73 5.36 50.57
C LYS A 139 -14.85 4.57 51.27
N ARG A 140 -15.17 3.42 50.66
CA ARG A 140 -15.14 2.12 51.36
C ARG A 140 -14.75 0.96 50.44
N MET A 141 -13.97 0.02 50.97
CA MET A 141 -13.72 -1.27 50.33
C MET A 141 -14.93 -2.19 50.49
N LEU A 142 -15.19 -3.03 49.48
CA LEU A 142 -15.81 -4.33 49.66
C LEU A 142 -15.04 -5.36 48.83
N VAL A 143 -14.73 -6.51 49.44
CA VAL A 143 -14.06 -7.64 48.80
C VAL A 143 -15.12 -8.71 48.54
N SER A 144 -15.18 -9.23 47.32
CA SER A 144 -15.96 -10.41 46.98
C SER A 144 -15.17 -11.31 46.02
N CYS A 145 -14.83 -12.52 46.46
CA CYS A 145 -14.27 -13.54 45.58
C CYS A 145 -15.37 -14.18 44.73
N SER A 146 -15.15 -14.27 43.42
CA SER A 146 -15.93 -15.12 42.52
C SER A 146 -15.01 -15.69 41.43
N VAL A 147 -14.90 -17.01 41.36
CA VAL A 147 -14.09 -17.73 40.37
C VAL A 147 -14.95 -18.04 39.14
N GLY A 148 -14.43 -17.84 37.93
CA GLY A 148 -15.03 -18.43 36.72
C GLY A 148 -14.71 -17.75 35.39
N VAL A 149 -14.39 -18.58 34.40
CA VAL A 149 -14.43 -18.30 32.94
C VAL A 149 -13.54 -17.14 32.45
N GLY A 150 -12.30 -17.45 32.08
CA GLY A 150 -11.39 -16.52 31.42
C GLY A 150 -11.82 -16.19 29.99
N SER A 151 -12.13 -14.92 29.70
CA SER A 151 -12.32 -14.43 28.34
C SER A 151 -10.96 -14.23 27.63
N ARG A 152 -10.75 -14.95 26.52
CA ARG A 152 -9.56 -14.76 25.67
C ARG A 152 -9.63 -13.38 25.00
N ARG A 153 -8.94 -12.39 25.58
CA ARG A 153 -8.68 -11.11 24.91
C ARG A 153 -7.86 -11.37 23.64
N GLY A 154 -8.40 -11.04 22.47
CA GLY A 154 -7.64 -11.09 21.23
C GLY A 154 -6.57 -10.02 21.20
N ASN A 155 -5.30 -10.41 21.04
CA ASN A 155 -4.20 -9.45 20.93
C ASN A 155 -4.38 -8.56 19.69
N ARG A 156 -4.19 -7.26 19.88
CA ARG A 156 -4.25 -6.25 18.82
C ARG A 156 -2.95 -6.28 18.02
N MET A 157 -2.99 -6.86 16.83
CA MET A 157 -1.83 -6.90 15.93
C MET A 157 -1.60 -5.53 15.30
N MET A 158 -0.38 -5.02 15.45
CA MET A 158 0.14 -3.78 14.84
C MET A 158 1.00 -4.12 13.62
N VAL A 159 1.02 -3.25 12.62
CA VAL A 159 1.91 -3.34 11.45
C VAL A 159 2.33 -1.91 11.10
N ALA A 160 3.64 -1.63 11.20
CA ALA A 160 4.37 -0.43 10.76
C ALA A 160 5.81 -0.49 11.32
N ALA A 161 6.66 0.50 11.02
CA ALA A 161 7.89 0.79 11.77
C ALA A 161 7.64 1.42 13.18
N SER A 162 6.61 0.94 13.87
CA SER A 162 6.28 1.30 15.27
C SER A 162 7.42 0.94 16.23
N PRO A 163 7.54 1.63 17.39
CA PRO A 163 8.49 1.23 18.42
C PRO A 163 8.15 -0.18 18.94
N PRO A 164 9.15 -1.05 19.15
CA PRO A 164 8.95 -2.41 19.65
C PRO A 164 8.24 -2.44 20.99
N THR A 165 7.26 -3.35 21.15
CA THR A 165 6.43 -3.45 22.35
C THR A 165 7.12 -4.24 23.46
N GLU A 166 7.15 -3.66 24.67
CA GLU A 166 7.70 -4.30 25.88
C GLU A 166 6.84 -5.42 26.46
N ASP A 167 5.67 -5.72 25.86
CA ASP A 167 4.75 -6.78 26.30
C ASP A 167 5.35 -8.18 26.03
N ALA A 168 6.36 -8.53 26.83
CA ALA A 168 6.94 -9.86 26.90
C ALA A 168 5.92 -10.82 27.52
N VAL A 169 5.17 -11.50 26.65
CA VAL A 169 4.57 -12.79 27.02
C VAL A 169 5.73 -13.75 27.23
N ILE A 170 6.24 -13.82 28.46
CA ILE A 170 7.21 -14.82 28.88
C ILE A 170 6.50 -16.17 28.74
N ALA A 171 6.85 -16.90 27.67
CA ALA A 171 6.48 -18.29 27.56
C ALA A 171 7.11 -19.04 28.74
N THR A 172 6.32 -19.89 29.40
CA THR A 172 6.81 -20.68 30.56
C THR A 172 7.80 -21.76 30.18
N GLU A 173 7.98 -21.98 28.88
CA GLU A 173 8.92 -22.89 28.23
C GLU A 173 9.66 -22.10 27.14
N PRO A 174 10.93 -22.42 26.81
CA PRO A 174 11.65 -21.76 25.72
C PRO A 174 10.97 -21.93 24.37
N LEU A 175 11.01 -20.91 23.51
CA LEU A 175 10.51 -21.02 22.13
C LEU A 175 11.31 -22.07 21.35
N THR A 176 10.62 -22.87 20.52
CA THR A 176 11.25 -23.82 19.60
C THR A 176 11.22 -23.32 18.15
N LYS A 177 11.85 -24.04 17.20
CA LYS A 177 11.76 -23.69 15.76
C LYS A 177 10.31 -23.75 15.28
N GLU A 178 9.55 -24.70 15.82
CA GLU A 178 8.15 -24.95 15.51
C GLU A 178 7.25 -23.80 15.98
N ASP A 179 7.57 -23.12 17.10
CA ASP A 179 6.88 -21.88 17.50
C ASP A 179 7.10 -20.74 16.50
N LEU A 180 8.32 -20.61 15.96
CA LEU A 180 8.64 -19.57 14.96
C LEU A 180 7.93 -19.85 13.63
N VAL A 181 7.80 -21.13 13.24
CA VAL A 181 7.00 -21.60 12.10
C VAL A 181 5.51 -21.34 12.35
N ALA A 182 4.98 -21.73 13.52
CA ALA A 182 3.59 -21.51 13.90
C ALA A 182 3.24 -20.01 13.98
N TYR A 183 4.18 -19.17 14.38
CA TYR A 183 4.05 -17.72 14.33
C TYR A 183 3.83 -17.22 12.90
N LEU A 184 4.62 -17.66 11.91
CA LEU A 184 4.40 -17.28 10.50
C LEU A 184 3.07 -17.86 9.96
N ALA A 185 2.80 -19.13 10.24
CA ALA A 185 1.58 -19.83 9.84
C ALA A 185 0.31 -19.20 10.44
N SER A 186 0.39 -18.54 11.62
CA SER A 186 -0.70 -17.75 12.20
C SER A 186 -1.14 -16.56 11.32
N GLY A 187 -0.35 -16.19 10.32
CA GLY A 187 -0.71 -15.27 9.26
C GLY A 187 -1.75 -15.78 8.26
N CYS A 188 -2.06 -17.09 8.25
CA CYS A 188 -3.04 -17.67 7.33
C CYS A 188 -4.46 -17.15 7.59
N LYS A 189 -5.11 -16.59 6.56
CA LYS A 189 -6.45 -16.00 6.61
C LYS A 189 -7.31 -16.55 5.46
N PRO A 190 -8.59 -16.92 5.69
CA PRO A 190 -9.50 -17.25 4.59
C PRO A 190 -9.75 -16.02 3.70
N LYS A 191 -10.15 -16.25 2.45
CA LYS A 191 -10.15 -15.23 1.37
C LYS A 191 -11.07 -14.02 1.65
N ASP A 192 -12.13 -14.19 2.45
CA ASP A 192 -13.01 -13.13 2.96
C ASP A 192 -12.29 -12.16 3.93
N LYS A 193 -11.20 -12.61 4.56
CA LYS A 193 -10.39 -11.87 5.54
C LYS A 193 -9.08 -11.35 4.96
N TRP A 194 -8.78 -11.59 3.68
CA TRP A 194 -7.65 -10.96 2.99
C TRP A 194 -7.85 -9.44 2.91
N ARG A 195 -6.82 -8.67 3.21
CA ARG A 195 -6.84 -7.21 3.20
C ARG A 195 -5.62 -6.67 2.47
N ILE A 196 -5.60 -5.36 2.25
CA ILE A 196 -4.61 -4.63 1.47
C ILE A 196 -4.04 -3.59 2.43
N GLY A 197 -2.87 -3.85 3.01
CA GLY A 197 -2.07 -2.81 3.64
C GLY A 197 -1.23 -2.12 2.58
N THR A 198 -1.07 -0.80 2.65
CA THR A 198 -0.20 -0.06 1.73
C THR A 198 0.64 0.90 2.54
N GLU A 199 1.94 0.91 2.27
CA GLU A 199 2.89 1.74 3.00
C GLU A 199 3.72 2.55 2.01
N HIS A 200 3.96 3.82 2.30
CA HIS A 200 4.72 4.68 1.40
C HIS A 200 5.53 5.76 2.13
N GLU A 201 6.71 6.02 1.59
CA GLU A 201 7.66 7.01 2.08
C GLU A 201 7.65 8.25 1.17
N LYS A 202 8.12 9.39 1.69
CA LYS A 202 8.27 10.65 0.93
C LYS A 202 9.29 11.56 1.61
N PHE A 203 10.09 12.27 0.82
CA PHE A 203 11.06 13.24 1.35
C PHE A 203 10.37 14.57 1.65
N GLY A 204 10.47 15.05 2.89
CA GLY A 204 10.09 16.43 3.22
C GLY A 204 11.23 17.41 2.89
N PHE A 205 10.90 18.61 2.42
CA PHE A 205 11.88 19.63 2.08
C PHE A 205 11.39 21.06 2.36
N GLU A 206 12.32 21.96 2.65
CA GLU A 206 12.06 23.41 2.73
C GLU A 206 11.83 24.00 1.33
N VAL A 207 10.63 24.52 1.05
CA VAL A 207 10.27 25.01 -0.30
C VAL A 207 11.22 26.12 -0.80
N GLY A 208 11.64 27.01 0.09
CA GLY A 208 12.52 28.14 -0.26
C GLY A 208 14.02 27.81 -0.44
N THR A 209 14.47 26.61 -0.05
CA THR A 209 15.91 26.22 -0.11
C THR A 209 16.15 24.85 -0.74
N LEU A 210 15.08 24.09 -0.96
CA LEU A 210 15.03 22.66 -1.31
C LEU A 210 15.72 21.72 -0.30
N ARG A 211 16.22 22.22 0.84
CA ARG A 211 16.95 21.41 1.86
C ARG A 211 16.05 20.34 2.47
N PRO A 212 16.59 19.16 2.86
CA PRO A 212 15.81 18.13 3.54
C PRO A 212 15.26 18.65 4.88
N MET A 213 14.02 18.27 5.20
CA MET A 213 13.34 18.67 6.43
C MET A 213 14.06 18.12 7.68
N LYS A 214 14.37 19.01 8.63
CA LYS A 214 15.09 18.70 9.88
C LYS A 214 14.18 18.03 10.91
N TYR A 215 14.77 17.39 11.92
CA TYR A 215 14.01 16.73 12.99
C TYR A 215 13.04 17.69 13.71
N GLU A 216 13.45 18.94 13.94
CA GLU A 216 12.64 19.95 14.62
C GLU A 216 11.38 20.29 13.80
N GLN A 217 11.53 20.50 12.50
CA GLN A 217 10.42 20.72 11.56
C GLN A 217 9.50 19.49 11.46
N ILE A 218 10.08 18.28 11.50
CA ILE A 218 9.32 17.02 11.58
C ILE A 218 8.52 16.95 12.89
N ALA A 219 9.11 17.31 14.02
CA ALA A 219 8.45 17.27 15.32
C ALA A 219 7.27 18.26 15.37
N ASP A 220 7.45 19.48 14.87
CA ASP A 220 6.38 20.49 14.77
C ASP A 220 5.24 20.01 13.85
N LEU A 221 5.57 19.43 12.68
CA LEU A 221 4.61 18.83 11.76
C LEU A 221 3.82 17.67 12.40
N LEU A 222 4.50 16.75 13.11
CA LEU A 222 3.85 15.64 13.81
C LEU A 222 2.95 16.14 14.96
N ASN A 223 3.37 17.16 15.71
CA ASN A 223 2.52 17.78 16.73
C ASN A 223 1.27 18.44 16.11
N GLY A 224 1.44 19.21 15.03
CA GLY A 224 0.35 19.86 14.32
C GLY A 224 -0.67 18.88 13.73
N ILE A 225 -0.22 17.77 13.14
CA ILE A 225 -1.10 16.70 12.63
C ILE A 225 -1.83 16.01 13.80
N ALA A 226 -1.14 15.71 14.90
CA ALA A 226 -1.75 15.09 16.08
C ALA A 226 -2.91 15.93 16.65
N GLU A 227 -2.68 17.23 16.80
CA GLU A 227 -3.63 18.16 17.41
C GLU A 227 -4.76 18.55 16.46
N ARG A 228 -4.48 18.75 15.17
CA ARG A 228 -5.48 19.11 14.16
C ARG A 228 -6.37 17.95 13.72
N PHE A 229 -5.83 16.73 13.67
CA PHE A 229 -6.51 15.56 13.11
C PHE A 229 -6.67 14.38 14.09
N SER A 230 -6.40 14.58 15.38
CA SER A 230 -6.59 13.59 16.45
C SER A 230 -5.82 12.28 16.25
N TRP A 231 -4.50 12.37 16.14
CA TRP A 231 -3.61 11.21 16.17
C TRP A 231 -2.89 11.10 17.53
N ASP A 232 -2.73 9.87 18.02
CA ASP A 232 -1.92 9.56 19.20
C ASP A 232 -0.43 9.80 18.91
N LYS A 233 0.27 10.54 19.78
CA LYS A 233 1.70 10.84 19.63
C LYS A 233 2.57 9.63 20.01
N VAL A 234 3.45 9.20 19.10
CA VAL A 234 4.38 8.07 19.34
C VAL A 234 5.74 8.61 19.72
N MET A 235 6.25 8.19 20.89
CA MET A 235 7.41 8.78 21.55
C MET A 235 8.55 7.77 21.73
N GLU A 236 9.80 8.19 21.49
CA GLU A 236 11.02 7.51 21.95
C GLU A 236 11.76 8.45 22.91
N GLY A 237 11.84 8.08 24.20
CA GLY A 237 12.30 8.99 25.24
C GLY A 237 11.41 10.24 25.34
N ASN A 238 11.99 11.42 25.10
CA ASN A 238 11.28 12.70 25.02
C ASN A 238 11.06 13.21 23.58
N LYS A 239 11.38 12.40 22.56
CA LYS A 239 11.26 12.75 21.14
C LYS A 239 9.99 12.15 20.54
N ILE A 240 9.19 12.96 19.86
CA ILE A 240 8.12 12.45 18.99
C ILE A 240 8.76 11.86 17.74
N ILE A 241 8.40 10.63 17.38
CA ILE A 241 9.01 9.85 16.28
C ILE A 241 7.99 9.27 15.29
N GLY A 242 6.72 9.60 15.48
CA GLY A 242 5.61 9.11 14.67
C GLY A 242 4.25 9.44 15.30
N LEU A 243 3.19 9.00 14.63
CA LEU A 243 1.80 9.13 15.07
C LEU A 243 1.03 7.83 14.85
N LYS A 244 -0.12 7.67 15.52
CA LYS A 244 -1.02 6.54 15.33
C LYS A 244 -2.49 6.97 15.33
N GLN A 245 -3.30 6.38 14.44
CA GLN A 245 -4.75 6.55 14.44
C GLN A 245 -5.44 5.23 14.08
N GLY A 246 -5.99 4.55 15.10
CA GLY A 246 -6.68 3.26 14.93
C GLY A 246 -5.74 2.15 14.48
N LYS A 247 -5.73 1.88 13.16
CA LYS A 247 -4.84 0.92 12.48
C LYS A 247 -3.79 1.57 11.58
N GLN A 248 -3.86 2.87 11.33
CA GLN A 248 -2.83 3.62 10.61
C GLN A 248 -1.73 4.06 11.57
N SER A 249 -0.51 4.20 11.06
CA SER A 249 0.54 4.96 11.75
C SER A 249 1.45 5.69 10.76
N ILE A 250 1.98 6.81 11.24
CA ILE A 250 2.99 7.62 10.57
C ILE A 250 4.32 7.35 11.27
N SER A 251 5.36 7.07 10.50
CA SER A 251 6.71 6.80 11.01
C SER A 251 7.76 7.65 10.30
N LEU A 252 8.96 7.67 10.88
CA LEU A 252 10.13 8.34 10.33
C LEU A 252 11.22 7.31 10.06
N GLU A 253 11.69 7.22 8.81
CA GLU A 253 12.88 6.46 8.42
C GLU A 253 14.17 7.26 8.70
N PRO A 254 15.38 6.66 8.61
CA PRO A 254 16.61 7.22 9.17
C PRO A 254 16.95 8.65 8.74
N GLY A 255 16.67 9.01 7.48
CA GLY A 255 16.88 10.34 6.89
C GLY A 255 15.71 11.32 7.03
N GLY A 256 14.69 10.99 7.83
CA GLY A 256 13.49 11.81 7.99
C GLY A 256 12.45 11.62 6.89
N GLN A 257 12.55 10.57 6.09
CA GLN A 257 11.50 10.20 5.14
C GLN A 257 10.21 9.88 5.91
N PHE A 258 9.11 10.51 5.52
CA PHE A 258 7.88 10.60 6.32
C PHE A 258 6.86 9.57 5.84
N GLU A 259 6.91 8.40 6.46
CA GLU A 259 6.13 7.20 6.13
C GLU A 259 4.63 7.36 6.49
N LEU A 260 3.76 6.73 5.70
CA LEU A 260 2.49 6.19 6.19
C LEU A 260 2.56 4.67 6.07
N SER A 261 2.25 3.96 7.15
CA SER A 261 1.76 2.58 7.08
C SER A 261 0.23 2.61 7.25
N GLY A 262 -0.46 2.25 6.17
CA GLY A 262 -1.90 2.32 6.04
C GLY A 262 -2.64 1.14 6.70
N ALA A 263 -3.94 1.28 6.89
CA ALA A 263 -4.74 0.22 7.47
C ALA A 263 -4.84 -1.01 6.54
N PRO A 264 -5.06 -2.22 7.07
CA PRO A 264 -5.46 -3.38 6.26
C PRO A 264 -6.90 -3.20 5.75
N LEU A 265 -7.03 -2.70 4.52
CA LEU A 265 -8.28 -2.32 3.86
C LEU A 265 -8.80 -3.39 2.88
N GLU A 266 -10.04 -3.29 2.42
CA GLU A 266 -10.71 -4.34 1.63
C GLU A 266 -10.69 -4.07 0.13
N THR A 267 -10.68 -2.79 -0.24
CA THR A 267 -10.69 -2.30 -1.62
C THR A 267 -9.64 -1.24 -1.86
N LEU A 268 -9.18 -1.17 -3.10
CA LEU A 268 -8.22 -0.18 -3.59
C LEU A 268 -8.82 1.23 -3.62
N HIS A 269 -10.16 1.34 -3.66
CA HIS A 269 -10.89 2.59 -3.45
C HIS A 269 -10.67 3.13 -2.03
N GLN A 270 -10.74 2.27 -1.01
CA GLN A 270 -10.39 2.65 0.37
C GLN A 270 -8.90 2.99 0.48
N THR A 271 -8.01 2.17 -0.09
CA THR A 271 -6.57 2.42 -0.09
C THR A 271 -6.22 3.79 -0.68
N CYS A 272 -6.79 4.13 -1.84
CA CYS A 272 -6.53 5.42 -2.47
C CYS A 272 -7.18 6.59 -1.71
N ALA A 273 -8.32 6.38 -1.05
CA ALA A 273 -8.91 7.37 -0.15
C ALA A 273 -8.06 7.62 1.11
N GLU A 274 -7.44 6.59 1.68
CA GLU A 274 -6.52 6.69 2.82
C GLU A 274 -5.26 7.47 2.43
N VAL A 275 -4.63 7.14 1.29
CA VAL A 275 -3.49 7.90 0.72
C VAL A 275 -3.86 9.37 0.52
N ASN A 276 -5.01 9.69 -0.08
CA ASN A 276 -5.45 11.07 -0.27
C ASN A 276 -5.74 11.79 1.06
N SER A 277 -6.29 11.09 2.06
CA SER A 277 -6.52 11.64 3.40
C SER A 277 -5.21 12.02 4.10
N HIS A 278 -4.21 11.12 4.08
CA HIS A 278 -2.88 11.38 4.65
C HIS A 278 -2.17 12.52 3.95
N LEU A 279 -2.14 12.53 2.61
CA LEU A 279 -1.50 13.61 1.85
C LEU A 279 -2.16 14.96 2.12
N TYR A 280 -3.50 15.02 2.20
CA TYR A 280 -4.22 16.23 2.61
C TYR A 280 -3.85 16.69 4.03
N GLN A 281 -3.87 15.78 5.01
CA GLN A 281 -3.55 16.11 6.41
C GLN A 281 -2.12 16.63 6.59
N VAL A 282 -1.14 15.98 5.93
CA VAL A 282 0.25 16.42 5.95
C VAL A 282 0.41 17.78 5.27
N LYS A 283 -0.16 17.97 4.08
CA LYS A 283 -0.07 19.21 3.30
C LYS A 283 -0.69 20.39 4.04
N ALA A 284 -1.87 20.20 4.63
CA ALA A 284 -2.60 21.22 5.39
C ALA A 284 -1.89 21.70 6.68
N VAL A 285 -0.78 21.08 7.09
CA VAL A 285 0.10 21.56 8.18
C VAL A 285 1.47 21.98 7.64
N ALA A 286 2.01 21.26 6.65
CA ALA A 286 3.31 21.52 6.07
C ALA A 286 3.38 22.85 5.28
N GLU A 287 2.30 23.24 4.58
CA GLU A 287 2.25 24.51 3.84
C GLU A 287 2.36 25.73 4.76
N GLU A 288 1.81 25.66 5.98
CA GLU A 288 1.88 26.75 6.99
C GLU A 288 3.31 27.03 7.49
N VAL A 289 4.21 26.04 7.37
CA VAL A 289 5.63 26.12 7.78
C VAL A 289 6.60 26.08 6.59
N GLY A 290 6.09 26.22 5.35
CA GLY A 290 6.92 26.27 4.14
C GLY A 290 7.61 24.95 3.77
N ILE A 291 7.02 23.81 4.15
CA ILE A 291 7.51 22.46 3.84
C ILE A 291 6.72 21.85 2.69
N GLY A 292 7.43 21.33 1.68
CA GLY A 292 6.90 20.49 0.61
C GLY A 292 7.24 19.03 0.82
N PHE A 293 6.59 18.15 0.05
CA PHE A 293 6.88 16.71 0.04
C PHE A 293 7.05 16.16 -1.38
N LEU A 294 8.11 15.37 -1.59
CA LEU A 294 8.56 14.89 -2.89
C LEU A 294 8.32 13.37 -3.07
N GLY A 295 7.63 13.00 -4.14
CA GLY A 295 7.34 11.60 -4.52
C GLY A 295 8.35 11.03 -5.53
N ILE A 296 9.52 10.61 -5.05
CA ILE A 296 10.62 10.08 -5.87
C ILE A 296 11.31 8.89 -5.17
N GLY A 297 11.96 7.99 -5.90
CA GLY A 297 12.61 6.79 -5.32
C GLY A 297 13.91 7.05 -4.56
N PHE A 298 14.62 8.14 -4.90
CA PHE A 298 15.92 8.51 -4.32
C PHE A 298 16.09 10.03 -4.27
N GLN A 299 16.79 10.54 -3.26
CA GLN A 299 17.06 11.96 -3.05
C GLN A 299 17.86 12.57 -4.24
N PRO A 300 17.24 13.44 -5.08
CA PRO A 300 17.83 13.81 -6.37
C PRO A 300 18.93 14.90 -6.29
N LYS A 301 18.99 15.68 -5.20
CA LYS A 301 19.78 16.92 -5.11
C LYS A 301 20.92 16.87 -4.09
N TRP A 302 20.72 16.21 -2.95
CA TRP A 302 21.61 16.35 -1.78
C TRP A 302 22.55 15.15 -1.55
N GLU A 303 23.75 15.43 -1.03
CA GLU A 303 24.72 14.41 -0.62
C GLU A 303 24.24 13.69 0.65
N LEU A 304 24.77 12.49 0.91
CA LEU A 304 24.48 11.73 2.15
C LEU A 304 24.76 12.55 3.43
N LYS A 305 25.78 13.43 3.41
CA LYS A 305 26.16 14.30 4.55
C LYS A 305 25.17 15.43 4.84
N ASP A 306 24.29 15.76 3.88
CA ASP A 306 23.30 16.83 4.00
C ASP A 306 21.98 16.35 4.62
N ILE A 307 21.83 15.03 4.84
CA ILE A 307 20.59 14.41 5.32
C ILE A 307 20.54 14.42 6.86
N PRO A 308 19.46 14.96 7.48
CA PRO A 308 19.24 14.87 8.92
C PRO A 308 19.11 13.43 9.42
N VAL A 309 19.69 13.11 10.58
CA VAL A 309 19.58 11.79 11.22
C VAL A 309 18.44 11.80 12.24
N MET A 310 17.48 10.89 12.11
CA MET A 310 16.36 10.79 13.05
C MET A 310 16.78 10.20 14.40
N PRO A 311 16.29 10.74 15.54
CA PRO A 311 16.71 10.33 16.89
C PRO A 311 16.00 9.04 17.33
N LYS A 312 16.28 7.92 16.65
CA LYS A 312 15.77 6.57 16.95
C LYS A 312 16.96 5.61 17.13
N GLY A 313 17.10 5.00 18.31
CA GLY A 313 18.30 4.23 18.70
C GLY A 313 18.62 3.06 17.76
N ARG A 314 17.61 2.39 17.18
CA ARG A 314 17.82 1.33 16.18
C ARG A 314 18.58 1.80 14.94
N TYR A 315 18.45 3.07 14.55
CA TYR A 315 19.12 3.60 13.36
C TYR A 315 20.59 3.96 13.62
N GLU A 316 20.99 4.23 14.87
CA GLU A 316 22.41 4.35 15.22
C GLU A 316 23.13 3.00 15.06
N ILE A 317 22.55 1.92 15.59
CA ILE A 317 23.06 0.55 15.43
C ILE A 317 23.19 0.20 13.94
N MET A 318 22.13 0.41 13.14
CA MET A 318 22.14 0.13 11.70
C MET A 318 23.18 0.99 10.95
N ARG A 319 23.26 2.31 11.21
CA ARG A 319 24.24 3.22 10.58
C ARG A 319 25.68 2.79 10.88
N ASN A 320 25.94 2.29 12.10
CA ASN A 320 27.24 1.81 12.52
C ASN A 320 27.56 0.39 11.98
N TYR A 321 26.58 -0.31 11.40
CA TYR A 321 26.75 -1.65 10.81
C TYR A 321 26.84 -1.66 9.28
N MET A 322 26.02 -0.88 8.57
CA MET A 322 25.96 -0.92 7.09
C MET A 322 27.35 -0.87 6.40
N PRO A 323 28.32 -0.01 6.80
CA PRO A 323 29.65 0.04 6.17
C PRO A 323 30.50 -1.22 6.34
N LYS A 324 30.06 -2.21 7.14
CA LYS A 324 30.70 -3.52 7.34
C LYS A 324 30.21 -4.58 6.33
N VAL A 325 29.08 -4.34 5.65
CA VAL A 325 28.34 -5.36 4.86
C VAL A 325 27.98 -4.93 3.43
N GLY A 326 28.06 -3.64 3.11
CA GLY A 326 27.86 -3.10 1.76
C GLY A 326 28.24 -1.62 1.68
N SER A 327 28.52 -1.10 0.49
CA SER A 327 28.88 0.33 0.31
C SER A 327 27.65 1.25 0.22
N LEU A 328 26.49 0.72 -0.18
CA LEU A 328 25.27 1.50 -0.43
C LEU A 328 24.24 1.42 0.71
N GLY A 329 24.48 0.64 1.77
CA GLY A 329 23.52 0.46 2.86
C GLY A 329 23.18 1.74 3.66
N LEU A 330 24.06 2.74 3.67
CA LEU A 330 23.75 4.07 4.21
C LEU A 330 22.81 4.85 3.26
N ASP A 331 23.01 4.75 1.95
CA ASP A 331 22.15 5.42 0.98
C ASP A 331 20.74 4.80 0.93
N MET A 332 20.63 3.50 1.21
CA MET A 332 19.34 2.85 1.49
C MET A 332 18.61 3.57 2.64
N MET A 333 19.27 3.65 3.81
CA MET A 333 18.71 4.24 5.03
C MET A 333 18.32 5.72 4.88
N PHE A 334 19.20 6.54 4.30
CA PHE A 334 19.08 8.01 4.36
C PHE A 334 18.57 8.64 3.07
N ARG A 335 18.70 7.98 1.91
CA ARG A 335 18.44 8.60 0.60
C ARG A 335 17.44 7.86 -0.28
N THR A 336 16.78 6.78 0.15
CA THR A 336 15.69 6.12 -0.61
C THR A 336 14.28 6.42 -0.08
N CYS A 337 13.27 6.22 -0.94
CA CYS A 337 11.83 6.19 -0.61
C CYS A 337 11.11 5.10 -1.42
N THR A 338 10.24 4.32 -0.78
CA THR A 338 9.46 3.21 -1.36
C THR A 338 7.97 3.51 -1.47
N VAL A 339 7.27 2.73 -2.28
CA VAL A 339 5.89 2.32 -1.98
C VAL A 339 5.82 0.79 -1.97
N GLN A 340 5.15 0.22 -0.97
CA GLN A 340 5.01 -1.23 -0.80
C GLN A 340 3.56 -1.60 -0.46
N VAL A 341 3.21 -2.86 -0.72
CA VAL A 341 1.88 -3.42 -0.40
C VAL A 341 2.03 -4.71 0.38
N ASN A 342 1.19 -4.86 1.40
CA ASN A 342 1.19 -5.94 2.37
C ASN A 342 -0.06 -6.80 2.10
N LEU A 343 0.13 -8.07 1.73
CA LEU A 343 -0.91 -8.97 1.22
C LEU A 343 -0.94 -10.32 1.95
N ASP A 344 -2.13 -10.87 2.09
CA ASP A 344 -2.43 -12.07 2.86
C ASP A 344 -2.37 -13.36 2.04
N PHE A 345 -2.14 -14.46 2.75
CA PHE A 345 -2.23 -15.83 2.28
C PHE A 345 -3.17 -16.65 3.14
N SER A 346 -3.70 -17.73 2.59
CA SER A 346 -4.70 -18.62 3.21
C SER A 346 -4.15 -19.93 3.76
N SER A 347 -2.98 -20.33 3.27
CA SER A 347 -2.28 -21.56 3.63
C SER A 347 -0.80 -21.42 3.26
N GLU A 348 0.02 -22.38 3.68
CA GLU A 348 1.41 -22.49 3.24
C GLU A 348 1.53 -22.62 1.70
N LEU A 349 0.68 -23.43 1.06
CA LEU A 349 0.66 -23.58 -0.40
C LEU A 349 0.34 -22.27 -1.13
N ASP A 350 -0.62 -21.50 -0.62
CA ASP A 350 -0.96 -20.17 -1.15
C ASP A 350 0.15 -19.14 -0.90
N MET A 351 0.83 -19.22 0.26
CA MET A 351 2.03 -18.45 0.57
C MET A 351 3.14 -18.75 -0.44
N ILE A 352 3.50 -20.02 -0.65
CA ILE A 352 4.53 -20.47 -1.61
C ILE A 352 4.22 -19.95 -3.02
N ARG A 353 2.96 -20.14 -3.48
CA ARG A 353 2.49 -19.65 -4.79
C ARG A 353 2.67 -18.14 -4.93
N LYS A 354 2.21 -17.36 -3.97
CA LYS A 354 2.30 -15.88 -3.98
C LYS A 354 3.74 -15.39 -3.83
N PHE A 355 4.59 -16.08 -3.07
CA PHE A 355 6.00 -15.71 -2.87
C PHE A 355 6.82 -15.96 -4.15
N ARG A 356 6.66 -17.13 -4.78
CA ARG A 356 7.28 -17.44 -6.10
C ARG A 356 6.83 -16.45 -7.19
N ALA A 357 5.52 -16.18 -7.27
CA ALA A 357 4.97 -15.20 -8.21
C ALA A 357 5.50 -13.78 -7.95
N GLY A 358 5.48 -13.31 -6.70
CA GLY A 358 6.00 -12.01 -6.30
C GLY A 358 7.48 -11.84 -6.65
N LEU A 359 8.34 -12.77 -6.23
CA LEU A 359 9.78 -12.70 -6.50
C LEU A 359 10.09 -12.70 -8.00
N ALA A 360 9.42 -13.54 -8.81
CA ALA A 360 9.67 -13.58 -10.24
C ALA A 360 9.21 -12.30 -10.96
N LEU A 361 8.07 -11.73 -10.56
CA LEU A 361 7.54 -10.50 -11.15
C LEU A 361 8.10 -9.21 -10.54
N GLN A 362 8.86 -9.27 -9.44
CA GLN A 362 9.37 -8.07 -8.76
C GLN A 362 10.17 -7.14 -9.69
N PRO A 363 11.08 -7.63 -10.55
CA PRO A 363 11.78 -6.78 -11.52
C PRO A 363 10.83 -6.10 -12.52
N ILE A 364 9.66 -6.66 -12.82
CA ILE A 364 8.65 -6.00 -13.68
C ILE A 364 7.99 -4.85 -12.93
N ALA A 365 7.66 -5.01 -11.64
CA ALA A 365 7.20 -3.89 -10.82
C ALA A 365 8.29 -2.82 -10.67
N THR A 366 9.53 -3.18 -10.39
CA THR A 366 10.66 -2.25 -10.34
C THR A 366 10.82 -1.50 -11.67
N ALA A 367 10.68 -2.17 -12.81
CA ALA A 367 10.75 -1.54 -14.14
C ALA A 367 9.60 -0.55 -14.39
N ILE A 368 8.36 -0.92 -14.04
CA ILE A 368 7.18 -0.07 -14.20
C ILE A 368 7.26 1.18 -13.31
N PHE A 369 7.69 1.01 -12.05
CA PHE A 369 7.68 2.06 -11.04
C PHE A 369 9.01 2.83 -10.95
N ALA A 370 10.04 2.49 -11.73
CA ALA A 370 11.37 3.11 -11.72
C ALA A 370 11.31 4.64 -11.78
N ASN A 371 11.79 5.29 -10.71
CA ASN A 371 11.58 6.71 -10.46
C ASN A 371 12.74 7.31 -9.65
N SER A 372 14.00 6.92 -9.93
CA SER A 372 15.19 7.46 -9.25
C SER A 372 16.43 7.64 -10.15
N PRO A 373 16.37 8.48 -11.21
CA PRO A 373 17.47 8.66 -12.17
C PRO A 373 18.52 9.72 -11.78
N PHE A 374 18.34 10.44 -10.67
CA PHE A 374 19.22 11.53 -10.25
C PHE A 374 19.92 11.24 -8.92
N THR A 375 21.16 11.71 -8.81
CA THR A 375 21.94 11.77 -7.57
C THR A 375 22.71 13.09 -7.59
N GLU A 376 22.73 13.82 -6.48
CA GLU A 376 23.56 15.03 -6.29
C GLU A 376 23.43 16.07 -7.42
N GLY A 377 22.21 16.21 -7.96
CA GLY A 377 21.87 17.17 -9.00
C GLY A 377 22.19 16.74 -10.44
N LYS A 378 22.55 15.46 -10.67
CA LYS A 378 22.96 14.94 -11.99
C LYS A 378 22.34 13.56 -12.29
N PRO A 379 22.12 13.20 -13.57
CA PRO A 379 21.79 11.84 -13.98
C PRO A 379 22.83 10.83 -13.49
N ASN A 380 22.39 9.76 -12.84
CA ASN A 380 23.27 8.80 -12.16
C ASN A 380 23.54 7.50 -12.97
N GLY A 381 22.97 7.39 -14.17
CA GLY A 381 23.12 6.22 -15.05
C GLY A 381 22.09 5.09 -14.83
N TYR A 382 21.16 5.27 -13.89
CA TYR A 382 20.11 4.31 -13.57
C TYR A 382 18.71 4.91 -13.84
N LEU A 383 17.71 4.05 -13.92
CA LEU A 383 16.29 4.40 -13.88
C LEU A 383 15.71 4.19 -12.47
N SER A 384 16.19 3.16 -11.76
CA SER A 384 16.00 3.01 -10.32
C SER A 384 17.34 2.85 -9.61
N MET A 385 17.96 3.97 -9.22
CA MET A 385 19.12 3.96 -8.31
C MET A 385 18.75 3.33 -6.97
N ARG A 386 17.51 3.52 -6.49
CA ARG A 386 17.01 2.85 -5.28
C ARG A 386 17.11 1.32 -5.39
N SER A 387 16.71 0.72 -6.50
CA SER A 387 16.83 -0.74 -6.67
C SER A 387 18.29 -1.20 -6.83
N GLN A 388 19.16 -0.38 -7.42
CA GLN A 388 20.60 -0.63 -7.45
C GLN A 388 21.22 -0.63 -6.04
N ILE A 389 20.81 0.30 -5.17
CA ILE A 389 21.26 0.39 -3.77
C ILE A 389 20.96 -0.89 -2.99
N TRP A 390 19.80 -1.50 -3.22
CA TRP A 390 19.44 -2.80 -2.63
C TRP A 390 20.30 -3.99 -3.13
N THR A 391 21.21 -3.81 -4.10
CA THR A 391 22.18 -4.87 -4.49
C THR A 391 23.51 -4.80 -3.75
N ASP A 392 23.77 -3.75 -2.98
CA ASP A 392 25.01 -3.58 -2.18
C ASP A 392 24.72 -2.89 -0.82
N THR A 393 23.57 -3.25 -0.23
CA THR A 393 23.17 -2.81 1.12
C THR A 393 23.72 -3.77 2.17
N ASP A 394 23.37 -5.04 2.07
CA ASP A 394 23.77 -6.15 2.95
C ASP A 394 23.34 -7.44 2.22
N ASN A 395 24.26 -8.38 1.98
CA ASN A 395 23.99 -9.56 1.14
C ASN A 395 23.28 -10.70 1.87
N ASP A 396 23.32 -10.74 3.21
CA ASP A 396 22.68 -11.81 3.99
C ASP A 396 21.15 -11.62 4.01
N ARG A 397 20.71 -10.35 4.01
CA ARG A 397 19.31 -9.97 4.21
C ARG A 397 18.57 -9.45 2.98
N THR A 398 19.16 -9.44 1.78
CA THR A 398 18.54 -8.85 0.56
C THR A 398 18.42 -9.84 -0.61
N GLY A 399 17.76 -9.40 -1.69
CA GLY A 399 17.77 -10.12 -2.98
C GLY A 399 16.59 -11.05 -3.25
N MET A 400 16.80 -11.95 -4.21
CA MET A 400 15.76 -12.76 -4.87
C MET A 400 15.38 -14.06 -4.14
N LEU A 401 15.99 -14.36 -2.98
CA LEU A 401 15.77 -15.58 -2.18
C LEU A 401 15.57 -16.85 -3.04
N PRO A 402 16.61 -17.31 -3.79
CA PRO A 402 16.43 -18.31 -4.85
C PRO A 402 15.84 -19.64 -4.34
N PHE A 403 16.07 -19.98 -3.07
CA PHE A 403 15.54 -21.18 -2.43
C PHE A 403 14.01 -21.21 -2.33
N VAL A 404 13.32 -20.07 -2.46
CA VAL A 404 11.84 -20.00 -2.51
C VAL A 404 11.27 -20.78 -3.71
N PHE A 405 12.10 -21.07 -4.71
CA PHE A 405 11.75 -21.85 -5.90
C PHE A 405 12.10 -23.34 -5.79
N ASP A 406 12.78 -23.77 -4.71
CA ASP A 406 13.10 -25.18 -4.47
C ASP A 406 11.85 -25.94 -4.00
N ASP A 407 11.70 -27.22 -4.37
CA ASP A 407 10.52 -28.04 -4.02
C ASP A 407 10.34 -28.28 -2.52
N SER A 408 11.39 -28.07 -1.72
CA SER A 408 11.35 -28.11 -0.25
C SER A 408 10.74 -26.87 0.40
N PHE A 409 10.49 -25.80 -0.36
CA PHE A 409 10.19 -24.50 0.24
C PHE A 409 8.83 -24.45 0.95
N GLY A 410 8.86 -23.96 2.20
CA GLY A 410 7.71 -23.68 3.05
C GLY A 410 8.08 -22.70 4.17
N PHE A 411 7.23 -22.58 5.20
CA PHE A 411 7.51 -21.74 6.36
C PHE A 411 8.79 -22.16 7.09
N GLU A 412 9.05 -23.47 7.20
CA GLU A 412 10.23 -24.01 7.89
C GLU A 412 11.55 -23.53 7.27
N GLN A 413 11.72 -23.65 5.96
CA GLN A 413 12.93 -23.18 5.26
C GLN A 413 13.07 -21.64 5.30
N TYR A 414 11.96 -20.89 5.43
CA TYR A 414 12.03 -19.44 5.66
C TYR A 414 12.43 -19.09 7.10
N VAL A 415 12.00 -19.86 8.10
CA VAL A 415 12.46 -19.73 9.50
C VAL A 415 13.94 -20.01 9.59
N GLU A 416 14.44 -21.07 8.94
CA GLU A 416 15.86 -21.43 8.91
C GLU A 416 16.70 -20.31 8.29
N TYR A 417 16.31 -19.81 7.12
CA TYR A 417 16.93 -18.61 6.52
C TYR A 417 16.94 -17.41 7.49
N ALA A 418 15.81 -17.10 8.10
CA ALA A 418 15.70 -15.96 9.02
C ALA A 418 16.47 -16.17 10.34
N LEU A 419 16.72 -17.41 10.77
CA LEU A 419 17.58 -17.74 11.91
C LEU A 419 19.07 -17.55 11.60
N ASP A 420 19.49 -17.82 10.36
CA ASP A 420 20.86 -17.59 9.88
C ASP A 420 21.17 -16.09 9.64
N VAL A 421 20.20 -15.28 9.22
CA VAL A 421 20.39 -13.83 9.00
C VAL A 421 20.89 -13.15 10.29
N PRO A 422 22.02 -12.41 10.25
CA PRO A 422 22.54 -11.73 11.43
C PRO A 422 21.56 -10.71 12.02
N MET A 423 21.44 -10.72 13.35
CA MET A 423 20.63 -9.76 14.09
C MET A 423 21.17 -8.33 13.97
N TYR A 424 20.32 -7.34 14.24
CA TYR A 424 20.74 -5.97 14.52
C TYR A 424 20.63 -5.63 16.01
N PHE A 425 19.50 -5.93 16.64
CA PHE A 425 19.25 -5.54 18.03
C PHE A 425 18.30 -6.49 18.76
N VAL A 426 18.37 -6.45 20.09
CA VAL A 426 17.30 -6.90 21.00
C VAL A 426 16.74 -5.67 21.72
N TYR A 427 15.43 -5.64 22.03
CA TYR A 427 14.81 -4.52 22.74
C TYR A 427 14.45 -4.88 24.18
N ARG A 428 15.02 -4.18 25.16
CA ARG A 428 14.79 -4.39 26.60
C ARG A 428 14.78 -3.05 27.33
N ASN A 429 13.89 -2.89 28.31
CA ASN A 429 13.86 -1.74 29.21
C ASN A 429 13.95 -0.38 28.47
N LYS A 430 13.13 -0.23 27.43
CA LYS A 430 13.06 0.90 26.48
C LYS A 430 14.35 1.23 25.73
N LYS A 431 15.29 0.28 25.61
CA LYS A 431 16.56 0.43 24.89
C LYS A 431 16.74 -0.63 23.82
N TYR A 432 17.35 -0.21 22.71
CA TYR A 432 17.93 -1.13 21.72
C TYR A 432 19.32 -1.53 22.20
N ILE A 433 19.55 -2.83 22.33
CA ILE A 433 20.86 -3.43 22.64
C ILE A 433 21.47 -3.88 21.31
N ASP A 434 22.71 -3.47 21.02
CA ASP A 434 23.42 -3.85 19.80
C ASP A 434 23.71 -5.36 19.81
N CYS A 435 23.24 -6.07 18.79
CA CYS A 435 23.47 -7.49 18.55
C CYS A 435 24.01 -7.72 17.13
N THR A 436 24.68 -6.73 16.56
CA THR A 436 25.08 -6.74 15.15
C THR A 436 26.10 -7.85 14.85
N GLY A 437 25.81 -8.66 13.83
CA GLY A 437 26.65 -9.80 13.46
C GLY A 437 26.44 -11.05 14.33
N MET A 438 25.49 -11.05 15.27
CA MET A 438 25.16 -12.21 16.11
C MET A 438 23.98 -13.01 15.50
N SER A 439 23.91 -14.32 15.76
CA SER A 439 22.83 -15.18 15.25
C SER A 439 21.63 -15.23 16.18
N PHE A 440 20.42 -15.32 15.59
CA PHE A 440 19.20 -15.62 16.36
C PHE A 440 19.21 -17.06 16.89
N GLN A 441 19.97 -17.99 16.28
CA GLN A 441 20.14 -19.36 16.78
C GLN A 441 20.83 -19.38 18.15
N ASP A 442 21.86 -18.56 18.37
CA ASP A 442 22.49 -18.42 19.69
C ASP A 442 21.50 -17.84 20.72
N PHE A 443 20.60 -16.96 20.29
CA PHE A 443 19.55 -16.41 21.16
C PHE A 443 18.57 -17.50 21.61
N MET A 444 18.08 -18.34 20.69
CA MET A 444 17.17 -19.47 20.97
C MET A 444 17.71 -20.44 22.05
N VAL A 445 19.03 -20.50 22.25
CA VAL A 445 19.68 -21.34 23.27
C VAL A 445 20.37 -20.56 24.41
N GLY A 446 20.05 -19.27 24.58
CA GLY A 446 20.52 -18.44 25.69
C GLY A 446 21.99 -17.99 25.62
N LYS A 447 22.62 -18.09 24.46
CA LYS A 447 24.05 -17.82 24.24
C LYS A 447 24.36 -16.46 23.63
N LEU A 448 23.36 -15.67 23.26
CA LEU A 448 23.51 -14.36 22.61
C LEU A 448 24.39 -13.40 23.48
N PRO A 449 25.62 -13.04 23.06
CA PRO A 449 26.58 -12.38 23.95
C PRO A 449 26.17 -11.02 24.50
N SER A 450 25.29 -10.28 23.82
CA SER A 450 24.79 -8.98 24.29
C SER A 450 23.70 -9.08 25.37
N VAL A 451 23.06 -10.24 25.53
CA VAL A 451 22.05 -10.52 26.58
C VAL A 451 22.26 -11.95 27.16
N PRO A 452 23.37 -12.20 27.88
CA PRO A 452 23.76 -13.56 28.27
C PRO A 452 22.70 -14.27 29.13
N GLY A 453 22.27 -15.45 28.70
CA GLY A 453 21.26 -16.26 29.39
C GLY A 453 19.80 -15.83 29.15
N GLU A 454 19.54 -14.74 28.42
CA GLU A 454 18.18 -14.41 27.98
C GLU A 454 17.76 -15.27 26.78
N LEU A 455 16.47 -15.62 26.73
CA LEU A 455 15.83 -16.32 25.62
C LEU A 455 14.93 -15.35 24.83
N PRO A 456 14.71 -15.58 23.52
CA PRO A 456 13.89 -14.73 22.68
C PRO A 456 12.41 -14.83 23.04
N THR A 457 11.70 -13.73 22.84
CA THR A 457 10.23 -13.66 22.82
C THR A 457 9.72 -13.63 21.38
N LEU A 458 8.41 -13.86 21.17
CA LEU A 458 7.80 -13.65 19.85
C LEU A 458 7.88 -12.18 19.38
N ASN A 459 8.04 -11.21 20.30
CA ASN A 459 8.30 -9.82 19.94
C ASN A 459 9.72 -9.64 19.39
N ASP A 460 10.71 -10.37 19.93
CA ASP A 460 12.08 -10.38 19.40
C ASP A 460 12.14 -11.03 18.01
N TRP A 461 11.37 -12.10 17.79
CA TRP A 461 11.21 -12.71 16.47
C TRP A 461 10.54 -11.78 15.47
N GLU A 462 9.43 -11.12 15.84
CA GLU A 462 8.78 -10.12 14.99
C GLU A 462 9.73 -8.95 14.66
N ASN A 463 10.48 -8.46 15.65
CA ASN A 463 11.51 -7.43 15.47
C ASN A 463 12.59 -7.89 14.47
N HIS A 464 13.15 -9.09 14.64
CA HIS A 464 14.21 -9.63 13.78
C HIS A 464 13.73 -9.76 12.33
N LEU A 465 12.52 -10.30 12.12
CA LEU A 465 11.88 -10.35 10.79
C LEU A 465 11.70 -8.96 10.15
N THR A 466 11.52 -7.88 10.92
CA THR A 466 11.51 -6.51 10.35
C THR A 466 12.89 -6.04 9.86
N THR A 467 13.98 -6.66 10.28
CA THR A 467 15.36 -6.32 9.87
C THR A 467 15.84 -7.08 8.64
N ILE A 468 15.06 -8.01 8.10
CA ILE A 468 15.35 -8.68 6.83
C ILE A 468 14.76 -7.83 5.69
N PHE A 469 15.42 -7.71 4.54
CA PHE A 469 15.01 -6.81 3.45
C PHE A 469 15.10 -7.42 2.02
N PRO A 470 14.57 -8.63 1.78
CA PRO A 470 14.49 -9.21 0.42
C PRO A 470 13.55 -8.41 -0.49
N GLU A 471 13.60 -8.73 -1.79
CA GLU A 471 12.71 -8.15 -2.82
C GLU A 471 11.23 -8.39 -2.51
N VAL A 472 10.89 -9.56 -1.99
CA VAL A 472 9.60 -9.89 -1.36
C VAL A 472 9.88 -10.49 0.01
N ARG A 473 9.21 -10.00 1.06
CA ARG A 473 9.44 -10.42 2.45
C ARG A 473 8.24 -11.16 3.02
N LEU A 474 8.48 -12.14 3.89
CA LEU A 474 7.46 -12.91 4.57
C LEU A 474 7.47 -12.60 6.08
N LYS A 475 6.31 -12.19 6.58
CA LYS A 475 5.93 -12.16 8.00
C LYS A 475 4.62 -12.96 8.12
N ARG A 476 3.66 -12.50 8.93
CA ARG A 476 2.27 -12.99 8.98
C ARG A 476 1.39 -12.51 7.80
N TYR A 477 2.06 -12.10 6.72
CA TYR A 477 1.62 -11.56 5.43
C TYR A 477 2.87 -11.46 4.52
N LEU A 478 2.70 -11.32 3.22
CA LEU A 478 3.78 -11.05 2.25
C LEU A 478 3.86 -9.55 1.92
N GLU A 479 5.06 -9.02 1.73
CA GLU A 479 5.30 -7.60 1.43
C GLU A 479 6.03 -7.44 0.09
N MET A 480 5.47 -6.65 -0.83
CA MET A 480 6.07 -6.39 -2.15
C MET A 480 6.90 -5.10 -2.11
N ARG A 481 8.22 -5.24 -2.07
CA ARG A 481 9.18 -4.15 -1.73
C ARG A 481 9.93 -3.54 -2.93
N GLY A 482 9.68 -3.97 -4.16
CA GLY A 482 10.48 -3.57 -5.33
C GLY A 482 10.33 -2.11 -5.80
N ALA A 483 9.18 -1.48 -5.57
CA ALA A 483 8.79 -0.22 -6.23
C ALA A 483 9.32 1.07 -5.56
N ASP A 484 9.79 1.99 -6.40
CA ASP A 484 10.21 3.34 -5.99
C ASP A 484 9.01 4.21 -5.57
N GLY A 485 9.21 5.10 -4.60
CA GLY A 485 8.26 6.15 -4.24
C GLY A 485 7.89 7.04 -5.44
N GLY A 486 6.66 7.53 -5.47
CA GLY A 486 6.09 8.24 -6.62
C GLY A 486 4.85 9.08 -6.27
N PRO A 487 4.38 9.94 -7.19
CA PRO A 487 3.18 10.75 -6.99
C PRO A 487 1.94 9.89 -6.74
N TRP A 488 0.92 10.47 -6.10
CA TRP A 488 -0.23 9.75 -5.51
C TRP A 488 -0.91 8.70 -6.42
N ARG A 489 -0.94 8.93 -7.74
CA ARG A 489 -1.49 7.97 -8.71
C ARG A 489 -0.73 6.65 -8.72
N ARG A 490 0.61 6.70 -8.65
CA ARG A 490 1.47 5.52 -8.54
C ARG A 490 1.37 4.87 -7.15
N LEU A 491 1.17 5.65 -6.09
CA LEU A 491 0.88 5.11 -4.76
C LEU A 491 -0.40 4.25 -4.73
N CYS A 492 -1.45 4.65 -5.46
CA CYS A 492 -2.66 3.84 -5.61
C CYS A 492 -2.51 2.69 -6.64
N ALA A 493 -1.64 2.83 -7.63
CA ALA A 493 -1.45 1.83 -8.69
C ALA A 493 -0.58 0.63 -8.27
N LEU A 494 0.40 0.81 -7.37
CA LEU A 494 1.25 -0.27 -6.85
C LEU A 494 0.45 -1.38 -6.14
N PRO A 495 -0.41 -1.08 -5.13
CA PRO A 495 -1.25 -2.11 -4.53
C PRO A 495 -2.25 -2.69 -5.52
N ALA A 496 -2.76 -1.90 -6.47
CA ALA A 496 -3.68 -2.39 -7.50
C ALA A 496 -3.04 -3.44 -8.40
N PHE A 497 -1.77 -3.24 -8.80
CA PHE A 497 -1.01 -4.18 -9.62
C PHE A 497 -0.90 -5.54 -8.93
N TRP A 498 -0.44 -5.58 -7.69
CA TRP A 498 -0.27 -6.83 -6.95
C TRP A 498 -1.57 -7.51 -6.52
N VAL A 499 -2.60 -6.74 -6.18
CA VAL A 499 -3.93 -7.29 -5.85
C VAL A 499 -4.56 -7.95 -7.07
N GLY A 500 -4.42 -7.37 -8.26
CA GLY A 500 -4.86 -7.98 -9.51
C GLY A 500 -4.13 -9.28 -9.85
N LEU A 501 -2.83 -9.35 -9.55
CA LEU A 501 -1.98 -10.52 -9.81
C LEU A 501 -2.16 -11.65 -8.79
N LEU A 502 -2.33 -11.32 -7.50
CA LEU A 502 -2.18 -12.29 -6.41
C LEU A 502 -3.48 -12.62 -5.65
N TYR A 503 -4.55 -11.83 -5.78
CA TYR A 503 -5.84 -12.10 -5.11
C TYR A 503 -6.89 -12.76 -6.02
N ASP A 504 -6.61 -12.90 -7.32
CA ASP A 504 -7.38 -13.73 -8.24
C ASP A 504 -6.65 -15.04 -8.53
N ASP A 505 -7.35 -16.17 -8.43
CA ASP A 505 -6.70 -17.48 -8.47
C ASP A 505 -6.32 -17.91 -9.89
N ILE A 506 -7.02 -17.37 -10.91
CA ILE A 506 -6.73 -17.58 -12.34
C ILE A 506 -5.49 -16.76 -12.73
N SER A 507 -5.43 -15.47 -12.37
CA SER A 507 -4.25 -14.64 -12.59
C SER A 507 -3.03 -15.24 -11.88
N LEU A 508 -3.15 -15.67 -10.63
CA LEU A 508 -2.07 -16.32 -9.90
C LEU A 508 -1.60 -17.63 -10.57
N GLN A 509 -2.51 -18.44 -11.11
CA GLN A 509 -2.12 -19.65 -11.85
C GLN A 509 -1.40 -19.31 -13.16
N ASN A 510 -1.98 -18.42 -13.97
CA ASN A 510 -1.38 -18.00 -15.24
C ASN A 510 0.02 -17.40 -15.07
N ILE A 511 0.27 -16.68 -13.95
CA ILE A 511 1.61 -16.19 -13.58
C ILE A 511 2.55 -17.36 -13.29
N LEU A 512 2.14 -18.32 -12.47
CA LEU A 512 2.95 -19.49 -12.10
C LEU A 512 3.33 -20.31 -13.34
N ASP A 513 2.39 -20.49 -14.26
CA ASP A 513 2.63 -21.19 -15.52
C ASP A 513 3.62 -20.41 -16.40
N MET A 514 3.46 -19.09 -16.52
CA MET A 514 4.34 -18.19 -17.29
C MET A 514 5.78 -18.12 -16.74
N ILE A 515 5.98 -18.28 -15.42
CA ILE A 515 7.32 -18.26 -14.79
C ILE A 515 7.91 -19.66 -14.56
N SER A 516 7.18 -20.72 -14.94
CA SER A 516 7.52 -22.11 -14.60
C SER A 516 8.87 -22.59 -15.17
N ASP A 517 9.26 -22.06 -16.33
CA ASP A 517 10.53 -22.36 -16.99
C ASP A 517 11.60 -21.26 -16.77
N TRP A 518 11.34 -20.25 -15.93
CA TRP A 518 12.32 -19.20 -15.66
C TRP A 518 13.44 -19.76 -14.80
N THR A 519 14.69 -19.58 -15.24
CA THR A 519 15.87 -19.99 -14.49
C THR A 519 16.15 -19.04 -13.31
N LYS A 520 16.93 -19.53 -12.33
CA LYS A 520 17.48 -18.70 -11.24
C LYS A 520 18.34 -17.56 -11.80
N GLU A 521 19.08 -17.87 -12.85
CA GLU A 521 20.01 -16.98 -13.54
C GLU A 521 19.25 -15.87 -14.28
N GLU A 522 18.13 -16.18 -14.92
CA GLU A 522 17.19 -15.21 -15.52
C GLU A 522 16.58 -14.28 -14.48
N ARG A 523 15.99 -14.82 -13.38
CA ARG A 523 15.44 -14.01 -12.29
C ARG A 523 16.49 -13.05 -11.71
N MET A 524 17.71 -13.55 -11.50
CA MET A 524 18.83 -12.75 -10.99
C MET A 524 19.41 -11.78 -12.05
N MET A 525 19.31 -12.09 -13.34
CA MET A 525 19.66 -11.18 -14.44
C MET A 525 18.69 -10.00 -14.47
N LEU A 526 17.38 -10.27 -14.44
CA LEU A 526 16.35 -9.22 -14.45
C LEU A 526 16.53 -8.24 -13.28
N ARG A 527 16.71 -8.72 -12.03
CA ARG A 527 17.01 -7.85 -10.88
C ARG A 527 18.22 -6.93 -11.12
N ARG A 528 19.28 -7.43 -11.75
CA ARG A 528 20.53 -6.66 -12.00
C ARG A 528 20.48 -5.75 -13.22
N LYS A 529 19.53 -5.93 -14.14
CA LYS A 529 19.46 -5.16 -15.41
C LYS A 529 18.31 -4.15 -15.45
N VAL A 530 17.20 -4.44 -14.79
CA VAL A 530 16.07 -3.52 -14.64
C VAL A 530 16.46 -2.15 -14.05
N PRO A 531 17.31 -2.05 -13.00
CA PRO A 531 17.72 -0.76 -12.43
C PRO A 531 18.34 0.20 -13.46
N VAL A 532 18.96 -0.33 -14.52
CA VAL A 532 19.61 0.45 -15.60
C VAL A 532 18.71 0.61 -16.84
N THR A 533 17.93 -0.42 -17.19
CA THR A 533 17.24 -0.49 -18.50
C THR A 533 15.71 -0.63 -18.45
N GLY A 534 15.12 -0.77 -17.27
CA GLY A 534 13.66 -0.77 -17.07
C GLY A 534 12.93 -1.77 -17.96
N LEU A 535 11.86 -1.33 -18.62
CA LEU A 535 11.09 -2.17 -19.56
C LEU A 535 11.86 -2.50 -20.85
N LYS A 536 12.98 -1.82 -21.13
CA LYS A 536 13.87 -2.04 -22.28
C LYS A 536 14.98 -3.06 -21.96
N THR A 537 14.98 -3.69 -20.79
CA THR A 537 15.83 -4.86 -20.51
C THR A 537 15.53 -5.98 -21.51
N PRO A 538 16.52 -6.50 -22.28
CA PRO A 538 16.31 -7.67 -23.12
C PRO A 538 16.00 -8.91 -22.28
N PHE A 539 15.02 -9.70 -22.72
CA PHE A 539 14.62 -10.94 -22.08
C PHE A 539 14.16 -11.95 -23.13
N ARG A 540 14.82 -13.11 -23.16
CA ARG A 540 14.60 -14.20 -24.14
C ARG A 540 14.60 -13.68 -25.59
N ASP A 541 13.49 -13.81 -26.29
CA ASP A 541 13.27 -13.44 -27.68
C ASP A 541 12.85 -11.97 -27.89
N GLY A 542 12.73 -11.18 -26.80
CA GLY A 542 12.31 -9.78 -26.88
C GLY A 542 12.77 -8.92 -25.71
N PHE A 543 11.86 -8.08 -25.20
CA PHE A 543 12.11 -7.16 -24.09
C PHE A 543 11.17 -7.45 -22.92
N LEU A 544 11.60 -7.09 -21.71
CA LEU A 544 10.80 -7.20 -20.50
C LEU A 544 9.43 -6.50 -20.61
N ARG A 545 9.35 -5.45 -21.45
CA ARG A 545 8.09 -4.82 -21.88
C ARG A 545 7.03 -5.84 -22.33
N HIS A 546 7.37 -6.82 -23.17
CA HIS A 546 6.40 -7.77 -23.72
C HIS A 546 5.84 -8.68 -22.62
N VAL A 547 6.67 -9.05 -21.65
CA VAL A 547 6.23 -9.77 -20.43
C VAL A 547 5.34 -8.85 -19.58
N ALA A 548 5.72 -7.57 -19.43
CA ALA A 548 4.94 -6.58 -18.68
C ALA A 548 3.57 -6.29 -19.32
N GLU A 549 3.43 -6.40 -20.64
CA GLU A 549 2.15 -6.31 -21.36
C GLU A 549 1.21 -7.47 -20.95
N ASN A 550 1.71 -8.71 -20.94
CA ASN A 550 0.96 -9.88 -20.48
C ASN A 550 0.61 -9.80 -18.98
N VAL A 551 1.58 -9.43 -18.14
CA VAL A 551 1.41 -9.28 -16.68
C VAL A 551 0.40 -8.19 -16.35
N LEU A 552 0.44 -7.06 -17.04
CA LEU A 552 -0.55 -5.99 -16.88
C LEU A 552 -1.96 -6.46 -17.23
N GLU A 553 -2.13 -7.27 -18.28
CA GLU A 553 -3.45 -7.78 -18.63
C GLU A 553 -3.97 -8.71 -17.52
N LEU A 554 -3.17 -9.67 -17.04
CA LEU A 554 -3.51 -10.52 -15.89
C LEU A 554 -3.84 -9.72 -14.62
N ALA A 555 -3.18 -8.58 -14.40
CA ALA A 555 -3.48 -7.67 -13.29
C ALA A 555 -4.85 -6.99 -13.45
N LYS A 556 -5.21 -6.48 -14.64
CA LYS A 556 -6.56 -5.95 -14.89
C LYS A 556 -7.62 -7.03 -14.73
N ASP A 557 -7.36 -8.21 -15.29
CA ASP A 557 -8.26 -9.35 -15.31
C ASP A 557 -8.68 -9.78 -13.90
N GLY A 558 -7.73 -9.83 -12.96
CA GLY A 558 -8.00 -10.12 -11.55
C GLY A 558 -8.74 -9.00 -10.81
N LEU A 559 -8.54 -7.73 -11.18
CA LEU A 559 -9.29 -6.59 -10.62
C LEU A 559 -10.73 -6.51 -11.15
N GLU A 560 -10.97 -6.93 -12.39
CA GLU A 560 -12.33 -7.09 -12.93
C GLU A 560 -13.03 -8.32 -12.33
N ARG A 561 -12.34 -9.45 -12.19
CA ARG A 561 -12.89 -10.64 -11.47
C ARG A 561 -13.18 -10.40 -9.99
N ARG A 562 -12.46 -9.47 -9.34
CA ARG A 562 -12.82 -8.94 -8.00
C ARG A 562 -14.13 -8.16 -7.97
N GLY A 563 -14.67 -7.71 -9.11
CA GLY A 563 -16.00 -7.07 -9.22
C GLY A 563 -16.09 -5.63 -8.68
N TYR A 564 -15.09 -5.14 -7.95
CA TYR A 564 -15.09 -3.81 -7.34
C TYR A 564 -14.79 -2.64 -8.32
N LYS A 565 -14.61 -2.90 -9.62
CA LYS A 565 -14.27 -1.90 -10.66
C LYS A 565 -12.95 -1.16 -10.37
N GLU A 566 -11.95 -1.91 -9.93
CA GLU A 566 -10.67 -1.37 -9.45
C GLU A 566 -9.62 -1.21 -10.56
N ALA A 567 -9.81 -1.81 -11.75
CA ALA A 567 -8.83 -1.75 -12.84
C ALA A 567 -8.49 -0.33 -13.33
N GLY A 568 -9.34 0.66 -13.03
CA GLY A 568 -9.09 2.08 -13.27
C GLY A 568 -7.80 2.62 -12.61
N PHE A 569 -7.34 2.01 -11.51
CA PHE A 569 -6.07 2.37 -10.87
C PHE A 569 -4.84 1.99 -11.70
N LEU A 570 -4.95 1.01 -12.62
CA LEU A 570 -3.86 0.57 -13.50
C LEU A 570 -3.66 1.45 -14.75
N ARG A 571 -4.35 2.59 -14.86
CA ARG A 571 -4.28 3.46 -16.06
C ARG A 571 -2.88 4.00 -16.33
N GLU A 572 -2.19 4.54 -15.31
CA GLU A 572 -0.84 5.09 -15.48
C GLU A 572 0.18 3.98 -15.79
N VAL A 573 0.06 2.82 -15.13
CA VAL A 573 0.84 1.61 -15.45
C VAL A 573 0.61 1.19 -16.91
N SER A 574 -0.63 1.26 -17.39
CA SER A 574 -0.97 0.93 -18.78
C SER A 574 -0.26 1.83 -19.79
N ASP A 575 -0.13 3.13 -19.53
CA ASP A 575 0.62 4.02 -20.40
C ASP A 575 2.14 3.82 -20.32
N ILE A 576 2.69 3.49 -19.14
CA ILE A 576 4.11 3.14 -18.96
C ILE A 576 4.45 1.87 -19.76
N VAL A 577 3.65 0.81 -19.60
CA VAL A 577 3.85 -0.48 -20.29
C VAL A 577 3.66 -0.33 -21.81
N ARG A 578 2.56 0.30 -22.26
CA ARG A 578 2.24 0.55 -23.68
C ARG A 578 3.30 1.38 -24.42
N THR A 579 4.01 2.26 -23.72
CA THR A 579 5.10 3.05 -24.30
C THR A 579 6.46 2.39 -24.14
N GLY A 580 6.66 1.59 -23.10
CA GLY A 580 7.98 1.12 -22.68
C GLY A 580 8.86 2.26 -22.13
N VAL A 581 8.25 3.36 -21.66
CA VAL A 581 8.95 4.55 -21.13
C VAL A 581 8.58 4.72 -19.66
N THR A 582 9.56 4.45 -18.80
CA THR A 582 9.47 4.53 -17.34
C THR A 582 9.27 5.97 -16.85
N PRO A 583 8.79 6.18 -15.61
CA PRO A 583 8.77 7.52 -15.01
C PRO A 583 10.15 8.18 -14.98
N ALA A 584 11.21 7.45 -14.64
CA ALA A 584 12.58 7.94 -14.64
C ALA A 584 13.06 8.46 -16.01
N GLU A 585 12.70 7.81 -17.11
CA GLU A 585 13.04 8.28 -18.46
C GLU A 585 12.35 9.60 -18.81
N LYS A 586 11.10 9.82 -18.34
CA LYS A 586 10.40 11.10 -18.52
C LYS A 586 11.06 12.23 -17.72
N LEU A 587 11.56 11.93 -16.52
CA LEU A 587 12.35 12.89 -15.73
C LEU A 587 13.68 13.22 -16.43
N LEU A 588 14.35 12.24 -17.03
CA LEU A 588 15.56 12.47 -17.83
C LEU A 588 15.29 13.33 -19.07
N GLU A 589 14.18 13.10 -19.77
CA GLU A 589 13.73 13.93 -20.90
C GLU A 589 13.48 15.39 -20.46
N LEU A 590 12.80 15.59 -19.32
CA LEU A 590 12.59 16.93 -18.74
C LEU A 590 13.90 17.60 -18.31
N TYR A 591 14.82 16.85 -17.67
CA TYR A 591 16.14 17.34 -17.26
C TYR A 591 17.00 17.79 -18.45
N HIS A 592 17.06 17.00 -19.51
CA HIS A 592 17.83 17.32 -20.72
C HIS A 592 17.14 18.36 -21.62
N GLY A 593 15.81 18.50 -21.53
CA GLY A 593 15.02 19.51 -22.21
C GLY A 593 14.64 20.70 -21.32
N LYS A 594 13.38 20.73 -20.87
CA LYS A 594 12.73 21.88 -20.22
C LYS A 594 13.50 22.46 -19.01
N TRP A 595 14.20 21.63 -18.24
CA TRP A 595 14.89 22.05 -17.01
C TRP A 595 16.36 22.46 -17.22
N GLY A 596 16.89 22.40 -18.45
CA GLY A 596 18.20 22.94 -18.80
C GLY A 596 19.39 22.34 -18.03
N GLY A 597 19.30 21.08 -17.60
CA GLY A 597 20.35 20.41 -16.82
C GLY A 597 20.33 20.69 -15.31
N SER A 598 19.22 21.23 -14.79
CA SER A 598 18.93 21.30 -13.34
C SER A 598 17.95 20.20 -12.92
N VAL A 599 18.09 19.69 -11.70
CA VAL A 599 17.07 18.82 -11.08
C VAL A 599 16.01 19.60 -10.31
N ASP A 600 16.24 20.88 -10.02
CA ASP A 600 15.46 21.63 -9.04
C ASP A 600 13.94 21.71 -9.36
N PRO A 601 13.50 21.78 -10.63
CA PRO A 601 12.07 21.67 -10.96
C PRO A 601 11.41 20.31 -10.63
N VAL A 602 12.16 19.26 -10.29
CA VAL A 602 11.57 17.99 -9.81
C VAL A 602 10.84 18.16 -8.48
N PHE A 603 11.24 19.16 -7.68
CA PHE A 603 10.58 19.54 -6.42
C PHE A 603 9.22 20.24 -6.65
N GLU A 604 8.92 20.64 -7.89
CA GLU A 604 7.59 21.11 -8.32
C GLU A 604 6.82 19.99 -9.07
N GLU A 605 7.47 19.33 -10.03
CA GLU A 605 6.87 18.30 -10.90
C GLU A 605 6.38 17.06 -10.12
N LEU A 606 7.06 16.69 -9.03
CA LEU A 606 6.72 15.53 -8.18
C LEU A 606 6.32 15.93 -6.75
N LEU A 607 5.83 17.16 -6.57
CA LEU A 607 5.17 17.62 -5.34
C LEU A 607 3.80 16.94 -5.17
N TYR A 608 3.47 16.52 -3.94
CA TYR A 608 2.14 16.02 -3.57
C TYR A 608 1.12 17.15 -3.33
#